data_AF-A0A7R9WTL0-F1
#
_entry.id   AF-A0A7R9WTL0-F1
#
_cell.length_a   1.000
_cell.length_b   1.000
_cell.length_c   1.000
_cell.angle_alpha   90.00
_cell.angle_beta   90.00
_cell.angle_gamma   90.00
#
_symmetry.space_group_name_H-M   'P 1'
#
loop_
_entity.id
_entity.type
_entity.pdbx_description
1 polymer ?
#
loop_
_entity_poly.entity_id
_entity_poly.type
_entity_poly.pdbx_seq_one_letter_code
_entity_poly.pdbx_strand_id
1 'polypeptide(L)'
;MFHLACRTVRRSAQIQAPLAQARLLPQWTASSSCAMRSLSSSTEEYTGIVKFYMRNKAYGFILPDDQELGDVFVHCSSVVCDVPTEESNVRPFLVRNERVRFGITDKEGHAQKYATNVRFEDGSIVPIYRQNYAKSMRKDVACALGETVLEMADLSDEELAAQVRTGIEVAQAKIEEGIEMEKTGQPLQQW
;
A
#
# COMPACT_ATOMS: atom_id res chain seq x y z
N MET A 1 90.24 -11.27 -5.70
CA MET A 1 90.49 -10.10 -6.56
C MET A 1 89.27 -9.20 -6.53
N PHE A 2 89.54 -7.90 -6.45
CA PHE A 2 88.62 -6.81 -6.16
C PHE A 2 87.87 -6.29 -7.41
N HIS A 3 86.80 -5.53 -7.13
CA HIS A 3 86.13 -4.50 -7.95
C HIS A 3 85.05 -4.93 -8.97
N LEU A 4 83.81 -4.46 -8.76
CA LEU A 4 83.19 -3.26 -9.35
C LEU A 4 81.83 -3.04 -8.61
N ALA A 5 81.59 -1.94 -7.89
CA ALA A 5 80.99 -0.67 -8.37
C ALA A 5 79.67 -0.91 -9.15
N CYS A 6 78.53 -0.24 -8.95
CA CYS A 6 78.24 1.10 -8.46
C CYS A 6 76.70 1.30 -8.40
N ARG A 7 76.30 2.34 -7.68
CA ARG A 7 75.06 3.15 -7.81
C ARG A 7 73.78 2.71 -7.07
N THR A 8 73.46 3.33 -5.92
CA THR A 8 72.70 4.60 -5.72
C THR A 8 71.26 4.48 -6.27
N VAL A 9 70.17 4.61 -5.53
CA VAL A 9 69.75 5.74 -4.67
C VAL A 9 68.70 5.24 -3.66
N ARG A 10 68.93 5.50 -2.36
CA ARG A 10 67.87 5.52 -1.34
C ARG A 10 67.22 6.90 -1.37
N ARG A 11 65.93 6.98 -1.73
CA ARG A 11 65.12 8.18 -1.47
C ARG A 11 64.32 7.98 -0.20
N SER A 12 64.86 8.54 0.87
CA SER A 12 64.12 8.98 2.04
C SER A 12 63.21 10.13 1.60
N ALA A 13 61.91 10.00 1.83
CA ALA A 13 60.97 11.12 1.86
C ALA A 13 60.04 10.84 3.06
N GLN A 14 60.44 11.28 4.25
CA GLN A 14 59.96 12.52 4.86
C GLN A 14 58.44 12.69 4.77
N ILE A 15 57.84 12.27 5.88
CA ILE A 15 56.58 12.70 6.45
C ILE A 15 56.46 14.22 6.37
N GLN A 16 55.36 14.72 5.80
CA GLN A 16 54.60 15.86 6.31
C GLN A 16 53.20 15.83 5.68
N ALA A 17 52.24 15.32 6.43
CA ALA A 17 50.82 15.42 6.11
C ALA A 17 50.33 16.84 6.45
N PRO A 18 49.71 17.58 5.52
CA PRO A 18 49.07 18.85 5.85
C PRO A 18 47.78 18.59 6.64
N LEU A 19 47.77 19.01 7.90
CA LEU A 19 46.58 19.28 8.68
C LEU A 19 45.83 20.47 8.05
N ALA A 20 44.85 20.19 7.21
CA ALA A 20 43.92 21.23 6.78
C ALA A 20 42.56 20.64 6.43
N GLN A 21 41.61 21.02 7.29
CA GLN A 21 40.17 21.13 7.01
C GLN A 21 39.40 19.82 7.00
N ALA A 22 39.04 19.41 8.22
CA ALA A 22 37.83 18.65 8.49
C ALA A 22 36.65 19.34 7.79
N ARG A 23 36.30 18.83 6.60
CA ARG A 23 35.00 19.10 5.99
C ARG A 23 33.97 18.49 6.92
N LEU A 24 33.28 19.40 7.60
CA LEU A 24 32.10 19.18 8.40
C LEU A 24 31.22 18.14 7.71
N LEU A 25 31.10 16.98 8.35
CA LEU A 25 29.99 16.08 8.10
C LEU A 25 28.72 16.93 8.19
N PRO A 26 27.78 16.89 7.22
CA PRO A 26 26.47 17.42 7.49
C PRO A 26 25.97 16.64 8.70
N GLN A 27 25.89 17.34 9.81
CA GLN A 27 25.25 16.87 11.02
C GLN A 27 23.82 16.64 10.57
N TRP A 28 23.46 15.39 10.29
CA TRP A 28 22.05 15.05 10.18
C TRP A 28 21.53 15.19 11.60
N THR A 29 21.18 16.42 11.95
CA THR A 29 20.39 16.69 13.12
C THR A 29 19.13 15.90 12.89
N ALA A 30 18.96 14.84 13.68
CA ALA A 30 17.68 14.20 13.91
C ALA A 30 16.79 15.23 14.63
N SER A 31 16.41 16.27 13.89
CA SER A 31 15.55 17.37 14.29
C SER A 31 14.62 17.68 13.13
N SER A 32 14.05 16.62 12.56
CA SER A 32 12.63 16.69 12.30
C SER A 32 12.05 15.66 13.23
N SER A 33 11.68 16.12 14.42
CA SER A 33 10.47 15.60 15.02
C SER A 33 9.51 15.43 13.87
N CYS A 34 9.10 14.20 13.60
CA CYS A 34 7.75 13.98 13.15
C CYS A 34 6.91 14.64 14.24
N ALA A 35 6.74 15.97 14.16
CA ALA A 35 5.49 16.58 14.40
C ALA A 35 4.57 15.81 13.47
N MET A 36 4.12 14.64 13.98
CA MET A 36 2.82 14.12 13.69
C MET A 36 2.00 15.38 13.73
N ARG A 37 1.61 15.84 12.54
CA ARG A 37 0.67 16.92 12.45
C ARG A 37 -0.58 16.28 13.02
N SER A 38 -0.65 16.26 14.35
CA SER A 38 -1.85 16.19 15.11
C SER A 38 -2.56 17.44 14.66
N LEU A 39 -3.25 17.31 13.54
CA LEU A 39 -4.34 18.18 13.16
C LEU A 39 -5.39 17.94 14.24
N SER A 40 -5.10 18.42 15.46
CA SER A 40 -6.12 18.85 16.38
C SER A 40 -6.61 20.19 15.83
N SER A 41 -7.18 20.18 14.63
CA SER A 41 -8.41 20.93 14.48
C SER A 41 -9.32 20.25 15.50
N SER A 42 -9.78 21.02 16.47
CA SER A 42 -10.81 20.59 17.41
C SER A 42 -12.12 20.38 16.63
N THR A 43 -12.09 19.42 15.70
CA THR A 43 -13.24 18.93 14.98
C THR A 43 -13.89 17.99 15.97
N GLU A 44 -14.99 18.43 16.55
CA GLU A 44 -15.85 17.56 17.34
C GLU A 44 -16.12 16.30 16.51
N GLU A 45 -15.80 15.15 17.09
CA GLU A 45 -16.03 13.87 16.46
C GLU A 45 -17.40 13.37 16.89
N TYR A 46 -18.20 13.04 15.90
CA TYR A 46 -19.56 12.53 16.07
C TYR A 46 -19.57 11.04 15.75
N THR A 47 -20.51 10.33 16.35
CA THR A 47 -20.77 8.91 16.07
C THR A 47 -22.12 8.77 15.39
N GLY A 48 -22.29 7.71 14.61
CA GLY A 48 -23.54 7.47 13.91
C GLY A 48 -23.56 6.17 13.12
N ILE A 49 -24.69 5.92 12.47
CA ILE A 49 -24.98 4.73 11.70
C ILE A 49 -25.08 5.07 10.21
N VAL A 50 -24.41 4.31 9.35
CA VAL A 50 -24.51 4.48 7.90
C VAL A 50 -25.93 4.12 7.41
N LYS A 51 -26.68 5.11 6.90
CA LYS A 51 -28.04 4.94 6.38
C LYS A 51 -28.02 4.14 5.07
N PHE A 52 -27.21 4.60 4.13
CA PHE A 52 -26.96 3.93 2.86
C PHE A 52 -25.67 4.41 2.23
N TYR A 53 -25.09 3.57 1.37
CA TYR A 53 -23.90 3.88 0.60
C TYR A 53 -24.01 3.27 -0.80
N MET A 54 -23.85 4.10 -1.84
CA MET A 54 -23.90 3.67 -3.24
C MET A 54 -22.48 3.42 -3.76
N ARG A 55 -22.07 2.15 -3.84
CA ARG A 55 -20.73 1.77 -4.33
C ARG A 55 -20.41 2.33 -5.72
N ASN A 56 -21.38 2.28 -6.64
CA ASN A 56 -21.19 2.75 -8.02
C ASN A 56 -20.91 4.25 -8.12
N LYS A 57 -21.45 5.04 -7.20
CA LYS A 57 -21.31 6.50 -7.20
C LYS A 57 -20.35 7.02 -6.14
N ALA A 58 -19.83 6.14 -5.29
CA ALA A 58 -18.85 6.44 -4.24
C ALA A 58 -19.31 7.50 -3.20
N TYR A 59 -20.62 7.60 -2.96
CA TYR A 59 -21.19 8.46 -1.92
C TYR A 59 -22.26 7.73 -1.10
N GLY A 60 -22.57 8.28 0.07
CA GLY A 60 -23.63 7.80 0.95
C GLY A 60 -24.07 8.85 1.96
N PHE A 61 -24.89 8.41 2.91
CA PHE A 61 -25.34 9.24 4.03
C PHE A 61 -25.19 8.49 5.34
N ILE A 62 -24.83 9.23 6.39
CA ILE A 62 -24.71 8.77 7.76
C ILE A 62 -25.79 9.47 8.59
N LEU A 63 -26.44 8.69 9.45
CA LEU A 63 -27.33 9.18 10.48
C LEU A 63 -26.51 9.35 11.76
N PRO A 64 -26.19 10.59 12.18
CA PRO A 64 -25.57 10.82 13.48
C PRO A 64 -26.47 10.32 14.60
N ASP A 65 -25.86 9.91 15.72
CA ASP A 65 -26.59 9.55 16.93
C ASP A 65 -27.33 10.80 17.50
N ASP A 66 -26.75 11.99 17.32
CA ASP A 66 -27.39 13.28 17.60
C ASP A 66 -28.31 13.72 16.45
N GLN A 67 -29.61 13.56 16.65
CA GLN A 67 -30.62 13.85 15.61
C GLN A 67 -30.71 15.33 15.21
N GLU A 68 -30.25 16.25 16.05
CA GLU A 68 -30.22 17.70 15.77
C GLU A 68 -29.33 18.03 14.57
N LEU A 69 -28.34 17.18 14.28
CA LEU A 69 -27.40 17.43 13.21
C LEU A 69 -28.00 17.16 11.81
N GLY A 70 -29.02 16.31 11.73
CA GLY A 70 -29.61 15.87 10.45
C GLY A 70 -28.74 14.88 9.67
N ASP A 71 -29.17 14.51 8.46
CA ASP A 71 -28.46 13.56 7.60
C ASP A 71 -27.10 14.16 7.13
N VAL A 72 -26.01 13.43 7.37
CA VAL A 72 -24.65 13.86 7.00
C VAL A 72 -24.20 13.17 5.72
N PHE A 73 -23.71 13.96 4.76
CA PHE A 73 -23.22 13.46 3.48
C PHE A 73 -21.80 12.90 3.61
N VAL A 74 -21.56 11.72 3.03
CA VAL A 74 -20.22 11.10 2.99
C VAL A 74 -19.80 10.76 1.56
N HIS A 75 -18.54 11.04 1.24
CA HIS A 75 -17.89 10.68 -0.02
C HIS A 75 -16.72 9.71 0.25
N CYS A 76 -16.35 8.86 -0.74
CA CYS A 76 -15.26 7.89 -0.57
C CYS A 76 -13.92 8.55 -0.20
N SER A 77 -13.67 9.77 -0.66
CA SER A 77 -12.45 10.52 -0.34
C SER A 77 -12.39 10.98 1.12
N SER A 78 -13.53 11.08 1.80
CA SER A 78 -13.59 11.43 3.23
C SER A 78 -13.35 10.22 4.13
N VAL A 79 -13.35 9.01 3.58
CA VAL A 79 -13.15 7.76 4.31
C VAL A 79 -11.67 7.48 4.45
N VAL A 80 -11.24 7.20 5.68
CA VAL A 80 -9.84 6.88 5.96
C VAL A 80 -9.61 5.39 5.74
N CYS A 81 -8.75 5.06 4.78
CA CYS A 81 -8.26 3.72 4.49
C CYS A 81 -6.76 3.57 4.78
N ASP A 82 -6.28 2.34 4.74
CA ASP A 82 -4.88 1.94 4.95
C ASP A 82 -3.95 2.40 3.83
N VAL A 83 -4.44 2.38 2.59
CA VAL A 83 -3.69 2.89 1.44
C VAL A 83 -3.93 4.38 1.22
N PRO A 84 -2.91 5.13 0.80
CA PRO A 84 -3.11 6.49 0.31
C PRO A 84 -4.00 6.48 -0.94
N THR A 85 -5.07 7.27 -0.90
CA THR A 85 -6.07 7.39 -1.97
C THR A 85 -5.46 7.86 -3.30
N GLU A 86 -4.33 8.56 -3.26
CA GLU A 86 -3.69 9.15 -4.46
C GLU A 86 -3.00 8.10 -5.36
N GLU A 87 -2.56 6.96 -4.81
CA GLU A 87 -1.82 5.93 -5.54
C GLU A 87 -2.67 4.72 -5.92
N SER A 88 -3.80 4.52 -5.25
CA SER A 88 -4.64 3.34 -5.43
C SER A 88 -5.94 3.71 -6.13
N ASN A 89 -6.22 3.11 -7.29
CA ASN A 89 -7.52 3.23 -7.97
C ASN A 89 -8.65 2.48 -7.22
N VAL A 90 -8.45 2.17 -5.94
CA VAL A 90 -9.39 1.38 -5.15
C VAL A 90 -10.12 2.30 -4.19
N ARG A 91 -11.46 2.27 -4.27
CA ARG A 91 -12.32 3.15 -3.48
C ARG A 91 -12.86 2.40 -2.27
N PRO A 92 -12.56 2.83 -1.03
CA PRO A 92 -13.19 2.25 0.14
C PRO A 92 -14.69 2.50 0.10
N PHE A 93 -15.46 1.55 0.61
CA PHE A 93 -16.92 1.67 0.68
C PHE A 93 -17.45 1.32 2.07
N LEU A 94 -18.53 1.99 2.45
CA LEU A 94 -19.25 1.73 3.69
C LEU A 94 -20.39 0.75 3.46
N VAL A 95 -20.75 0.02 4.52
CA VAL A 95 -21.90 -0.87 4.50
C VAL A 95 -23.04 -0.22 5.27
N ARG A 96 -24.28 -0.45 4.83
CA ARG A 96 -25.47 -0.02 5.56
C ARG A 96 -25.47 -0.59 6.98
N ASN A 97 -25.96 0.19 7.94
CA ASN A 97 -26.07 -0.14 9.36
C ASN A 97 -24.72 -0.33 10.07
N GLU A 98 -23.64 0.19 9.52
CA GLU A 98 -22.32 0.16 10.14
C GLU A 98 -22.13 1.38 11.05
N ARG A 99 -21.54 1.17 12.24
CA ARG A 99 -21.23 2.25 13.19
C ARG A 99 -19.90 2.91 12.83
N VAL A 100 -19.94 4.23 12.66
CA VAL A 100 -18.81 5.03 12.22
C VAL A 100 -18.64 6.26 13.10
N ARG A 101 -17.39 6.72 13.21
CA ARG A 101 -17.06 8.04 13.77
C ARG A 101 -16.57 8.95 12.65
N PHE A 102 -16.89 10.23 12.74
CA PHE A 102 -16.57 11.21 11.72
C PHE A 102 -16.55 12.62 12.29
N GLY A 103 -15.77 13.50 11.67
CA GLY A 103 -15.89 14.94 11.87
C GLY A 103 -16.95 15.52 10.95
N ILE A 104 -17.56 16.63 11.36
CA ILE A 104 -18.51 17.37 10.53
C ILE A 104 -17.86 18.65 10.03
N THR A 105 -18.11 19.01 8.78
CA THR A 105 -17.72 20.29 8.20
C THR A 105 -18.84 20.85 7.36
N ASP A 106 -19.17 22.11 7.61
CA ASP A 106 -20.15 22.85 6.82
C ASP A 106 -19.43 23.55 5.67
N LYS A 107 -19.89 23.30 4.44
CA LYS A 107 -19.37 24.02 3.27
C LYS A 107 -20.31 25.16 2.93
N GLU A 108 -19.80 26.38 2.94
CA GLU A 108 -20.54 27.57 2.54
C GLU A 108 -21.15 27.38 1.14
N GLY A 109 -22.47 27.54 1.03
CA GLY A 109 -23.21 27.34 -0.23
C GLY A 109 -23.92 25.99 -0.38
N HIS A 110 -23.69 25.03 0.53
CA HIS A 110 -24.45 23.79 0.58
C HIS A 110 -25.19 23.66 1.92
N ALA A 111 -26.50 23.40 1.85
CA ALA A 111 -27.32 23.17 3.05
C ALA A 111 -27.02 21.82 3.75
N GLN A 112 -26.15 21.00 3.18
CA GLN A 112 -25.82 19.66 3.67
C GLN A 112 -24.48 19.69 4.43
N LYS A 113 -24.43 18.92 5.51
CA LYS A 113 -23.22 18.70 6.31
C LYS A 113 -22.33 17.66 5.65
N TYR A 114 -21.02 17.87 5.66
CA TYR A 114 -20.06 16.94 5.08
C TYR A 114 -19.31 16.19 6.17
N ALA A 115 -19.25 14.87 6.04
CA ALA A 115 -18.41 14.04 6.87
C ALA A 115 -16.94 14.15 6.43
N THR A 116 -16.05 14.31 7.41
CA THR A 116 -14.60 14.27 7.26
C THR A 116 -14.02 13.19 8.17
N ASN A 117 -12.86 12.64 7.77
CA ASN A 117 -12.09 11.68 8.58
C ASN A 117 -12.92 10.46 9.04
N VAL A 118 -13.74 9.89 8.15
CA VAL A 118 -14.67 8.80 8.49
C VAL A 118 -13.90 7.52 8.78
N ARG A 119 -14.14 6.96 9.96
CA ARG A 119 -13.52 5.72 10.47
C ARG A 119 -14.58 4.86 11.15
N PHE A 120 -14.22 3.66 11.57
CA PHE A 120 -15.05 2.90 12.49
C PHE A 120 -15.16 3.60 13.84
N GLU A 121 -16.25 3.32 14.57
CA GLU A 121 -16.45 3.79 15.94
C GLU A 121 -15.26 3.46 16.86
N ASP A 122 -14.70 2.26 16.71
CA ASP A 122 -13.50 1.78 17.42
C ASP A 122 -12.21 2.55 17.06
N GLY A 123 -12.28 3.50 16.11
CA GLY A 123 -11.13 4.23 15.59
C GLY A 123 -10.32 3.45 14.55
N SER A 124 -10.63 2.17 14.38
CA SER A 124 -10.12 1.33 13.30
C SER A 124 -10.40 1.95 11.92
N ILE A 125 -9.44 1.83 11.01
CA ILE A 125 -9.54 2.30 9.62
C ILE A 125 -10.48 1.42 8.81
N VAL A 126 -11.06 1.98 7.75
CA VAL A 126 -11.93 1.23 6.85
C VAL A 126 -11.06 0.41 5.89
N PRO A 127 -11.07 -0.95 5.96
CA PRO A 127 -10.32 -1.75 5.01
C PRO A 127 -10.93 -1.60 3.61
N ILE A 128 -10.07 -1.53 2.60
CA ILE A 128 -10.46 -1.42 1.20
C ILE A 128 -11.31 -2.64 0.77
N TYR A 129 -10.85 -3.82 1.15
CA TYR A 129 -11.45 -5.10 0.77
C TYR A 129 -12.43 -5.57 1.82
N ARG A 130 -13.58 -4.89 1.92
CA ARG A 130 -14.71 -5.35 2.76
C ARG A 130 -15.55 -6.39 2.05
N GLN A 131 -16.27 -7.17 2.86
CA GLN A 131 -17.19 -8.24 2.45
C GLN A 131 -16.53 -9.32 1.61
N ASN A 132 -16.13 -10.43 2.24
CA ASN A 132 -15.92 -11.70 1.55
C ASN A 132 -15.11 -11.58 0.25
N TYR A 133 -14.28 -10.56 0.02
CA TYR A 133 -13.68 -10.33 -1.29
C TYR A 133 -12.76 -11.51 -1.60
N ALA A 134 -11.96 -11.91 -0.61
CA ALA A 134 -11.21 -13.15 -0.66
C ALA A 134 -12.09 -14.40 -0.82
N LYS A 135 -13.29 -14.47 -0.23
CA LYS A 135 -14.23 -15.61 -0.41
C LYS A 135 -14.92 -15.61 -1.78
N SER A 136 -15.25 -14.44 -2.34
CA SER A 136 -15.83 -14.25 -3.66
C SER A 136 -14.77 -14.53 -4.70
N MET A 137 -13.59 -13.92 -4.59
CA MET A 137 -12.41 -14.25 -5.41
C MET A 137 -12.09 -15.74 -5.34
N ARG A 138 -12.08 -16.36 -4.15
CA ARG A 138 -11.89 -17.82 -4.03
C ARG A 138 -13.00 -18.60 -4.72
N LYS A 139 -14.26 -18.16 -4.65
CA LYS A 139 -15.39 -18.80 -5.34
C LYS A 139 -15.28 -18.64 -6.84
N ASP A 140 -14.96 -17.45 -7.32
CA ASP A 140 -14.82 -17.12 -8.74
C ASP A 140 -13.63 -17.89 -9.34
N VAL A 141 -12.49 -17.92 -8.63
CA VAL A 141 -11.32 -18.74 -8.98
C VAL A 141 -11.65 -20.23 -8.88
N ALA A 142 -12.40 -20.69 -7.86
CA ALA A 142 -12.78 -22.10 -7.75
C ALA A 142 -13.78 -22.53 -8.83
N CYS A 143 -14.69 -21.64 -9.25
CA CYS A 143 -15.60 -21.88 -10.37
C CYS A 143 -14.82 -21.92 -11.69
N ALA A 144 -13.93 -20.95 -11.93
CA ALA A 144 -13.09 -20.93 -13.13
C ALA A 144 -12.15 -22.15 -13.21
N LEU A 145 -11.49 -22.50 -12.10
CA LEU A 145 -10.68 -23.70 -12.02
C LEU A 145 -11.54 -24.96 -12.18
N GLY A 146 -12.73 -24.99 -11.59
CA GLY A 146 -13.67 -26.10 -11.74
C GLY A 146 -14.11 -26.32 -13.19
N GLU A 147 -14.37 -25.25 -13.94
CA GLU A 147 -14.66 -25.29 -15.38
C GLU A 147 -13.48 -25.83 -16.18
N THR A 148 -12.26 -25.33 -15.92
CA THR A 148 -11.04 -25.87 -16.56
C THR A 148 -10.80 -27.35 -16.22
N VAL A 149 -11.07 -27.76 -14.98
CA VAL A 149 -10.91 -29.17 -14.55
C VAL A 149 -11.95 -30.07 -15.22
N LEU A 150 -13.16 -29.55 -15.46
CA LEU A 150 -14.20 -30.28 -16.20
C LEU A 150 -13.82 -30.46 -17.67
N GLU A 151 -13.28 -29.41 -18.32
CA GLU A 151 -12.76 -29.48 -19.70
C GLU A 151 -11.56 -30.43 -19.81
N MET A 152 -10.72 -30.50 -18.78
CA MET A 152 -9.60 -31.44 -18.70
C MET A 152 -10.04 -32.88 -18.45
N ALA A 153 -11.24 -33.12 -17.92
CA ALA A 153 -11.76 -34.47 -17.65
C ALA A 153 -12.18 -35.21 -18.92
N ASP A 154 -12.40 -34.49 -20.03
CA ASP A 154 -12.69 -35.07 -21.35
C ASP A 154 -11.41 -35.41 -22.15
N LEU A 155 -10.23 -35.03 -21.64
CA LEU A 155 -8.93 -35.34 -22.26
C LEU A 155 -8.50 -36.77 -21.92
N SER A 156 -7.81 -37.43 -22.86
CA SER A 156 -7.19 -38.72 -22.58
C SER A 156 -6.07 -38.59 -21.53
N ASP A 157 -5.82 -39.66 -20.76
CA ASP A 157 -4.80 -39.67 -19.69
C ASP A 157 -3.42 -39.19 -20.16
N GLU A 158 -3.08 -39.43 -21.43
CA GLU A 158 -1.80 -39.06 -22.04
C GLU A 158 -1.71 -37.56 -22.37
N GLU A 159 -2.80 -36.97 -22.86
CA GLU A 159 -2.91 -35.53 -23.15
C GLU A 159 -2.96 -34.70 -21.86
N LEU A 160 -3.68 -35.20 -20.84
CA LEU A 160 -3.74 -34.62 -19.52
C LEU A 160 -2.35 -34.59 -18.86
N ALA A 161 -1.61 -35.70 -18.92
CA ALA A 161 -0.26 -35.79 -18.39
C ALA A 161 0.72 -34.86 -19.12
N ALA A 162 0.54 -34.66 -20.43
CA ALA A 162 1.35 -33.71 -21.21
C ALA A 162 1.06 -32.26 -20.79
N GLN A 163 -0.19 -31.86 -20.63
CA GLN A 163 -0.55 -30.51 -20.18
C GLN A 163 -0.08 -30.22 -18.76
N VAL A 164 -0.22 -31.18 -17.84
CA VAL A 164 0.26 -31.03 -16.45
C VAL A 164 1.77 -30.87 -16.41
N ARG A 165 2.53 -31.65 -17.18
CA ARG A 165 3.99 -31.50 -17.29
C ARG A 165 4.37 -30.10 -17.80
N THR A 166 3.77 -29.65 -18.90
CA THR A 166 4.02 -28.31 -19.46
C THR A 166 3.65 -27.21 -18.46
N GLY A 167 2.54 -27.34 -17.74
CA GLY A 167 2.11 -26.37 -16.73
C GLY A 167 3.09 -26.27 -15.56
N ILE A 168 3.63 -27.40 -15.10
CA ILE A 168 4.65 -27.44 -14.05
C ILE A 168 5.95 -26.78 -14.52
N GLU A 169 6.40 -27.07 -15.75
CA GLU A 169 7.60 -26.47 -16.33
C GLU A 169 7.48 -24.94 -16.44
N VAL A 170 6.33 -24.43 -16.91
CA VAL A 170 6.08 -22.98 -16.99
C VAL A 170 6.06 -22.34 -15.60
N ALA A 171 5.45 -22.99 -14.61
CA ALA A 171 5.42 -22.49 -13.24
C ALA A 171 6.83 -22.46 -12.63
N GLN A 172 7.65 -23.50 -12.86
CA GLN A 172 9.03 -23.55 -12.42
C GLN A 172 9.87 -22.45 -13.06
N ALA A 173 9.73 -22.22 -14.37
CA ALA A 173 10.44 -21.15 -15.07
C ALA A 173 10.11 -19.75 -14.50
N LYS A 174 8.84 -19.48 -14.17
CA LYS A 174 8.43 -18.21 -13.54
C LYS A 174 8.99 -18.03 -12.13
N ILE A 175 9.07 -19.11 -11.36
CA ILE A 175 9.67 -19.07 -10.03
C ILE A 175 11.17 -18.78 -10.14
N GLU A 176 11.87 -19.44 -11.07
CA GLU A 176 13.29 -19.21 -11.33
C GLU A 176 13.57 -17.77 -11.80
N GLU A 177 12.76 -17.25 -12.72
CA GLU A 177 12.82 -15.85 -13.16
C GLU A 177 12.60 -14.88 -11.99
N GLY A 178 11.60 -15.13 -11.15
CA GLY A 178 11.35 -14.33 -9.95
C GLY A 178 12.52 -14.33 -8.96
N ILE A 179 13.14 -15.50 -8.75
CA ILE A 179 14.34 -15.65 -7.90
C ILE A 179 15.54 -14.90 -8.52
N GLU A 180 15.71 -14.95 -9.84
CA GLU A 180 16.82 -14.27 -10.53
C GLU A 180 16.64 -12.74 -10.55
N MET A 181 15.40 -12.26 -10.66
CA MET A 181 15.06 -10.85 -10.50
C MET A 181 15.31 -10.34 -9.06
N GLU A 182 15.05 -11.16 -8.05
CA GLU A 182 15.35 -10.82 -6.65
C GLU A 182 16.87 -10.70 -6.42
N LYS A 183 17.68 -11.57 -7.04
CA LYS A 183 19.16 -11.50 -6.97
C LYS A 183 19.76 -10.29 -7.68
N THR A 184 19.15 -9.84 -8.78
CA THR A 184 19.67 -8.74 -9.62
C THR A 184 19.26 -7.35 -9.13
N GLY A 185 18.34 -7.26 -8.17
CA GLY A 185 18.00 -6.01 -7.48
C GLY A 185 17.29 -4.97 -8.37
N GLN A 186 16.71 -5.37 -9.50
CA GLN A 186 15.90 -4.47 -10.34
C GLN A 186 14.44 -4.47 -9.87
N PRO A 187 13.83 -3.29 -9.63
CA PRO A 187 12.43 -3.21 -9.21
C PRO A 187 11.50 -3.63 -10.36
N LEU A 188 10.43 -4.36 -10.01
CA LEU A 188 9.37 -4.79 -10.91
C LEU A 188 8.89 -3.62 -11.78
N GLN A 189 9.08 -3.70 -13.09
CA GLN A 189 8.34 -2.85 -14.02
C GLN A 189 6.89 -3.32 -14.01
N GLN A 190 6.07 -2.61 -13.23
CA GLN A 190 4.63 -2.76 -13.21
C GLN A 190 4.08 -2.47 -14.60
N TRP A 191 3.19 -3.34 -15.11
CA TRP A 191 2.39 -3.09 -16.31
C TRP A 191 1.25 -2.13 -16.01
#